data_AF-A0A6A6YG67-F1
#
_entry.id   AF-A0A6A6YG67-F1
#
_cell.length_a   1.000
_cell.length_b   1.000
_cell.length_c   1.000
_cell.angle_alpha   90.00
_cell.angle_beta   90.00
_cell.angle_gamma   90.00
#
_symmetry.space_group_name_H-M   'P 1'
#
loop_
_entity.id
_entity.type
_entity.pdbx_description
1 polymer ?
#
loop_
_entity_poly.entity_id
_entity_poly.type
_entity_poly.pdbx_seq_one_letter_code
_entity_poly.pdbx_strand_id
1 'polypeptide(L)'
;PPYGILSHTWGLDTEEFTFEDMINGTGEKKPGYEKIRFCGEQARQDGLQYIWVDNCCINKKDFPELVNAINSMYLWYHNATRCYVYLSDVSTKKKE
;
A
#
# COMPACT_ATOMS: atom_id res chain seq x y z
N PRO A 1 13.81 7.17 -6.73
CA PRO A 1 14.24 7.23 -5.31
C PRO A 1 14.01 5.85 -4.67
N PRO A 2 14.75 5.45 -3.61
CA PRO A 2 14.46 4.23 -2.85
C PRO A 2 13.05 4.28 -2.24
N TYR A 3 12.33 3.16 -2.27
CA TYR A 3 10.97 3.07 -1.74
C TYR A 3 10.68 1.69 -1.14
N GLY A 4 9.73 1.66 -0.20
CA GLY A 4 9.10 0.43 0.27
C GLY A 4 7.87 0.10 -0.57
N ILE A 5 7.53 -1.17 -0.70
CA ILE A 5 6.32 -1.60 -1.39
C ILE A 5 5.44 -2.41 -0.45
N LEU A 6 4.13 -2.18 -0.47
CA LEU A 6 3.19 -3.02 0.26
C LEU A 6 2.74 -4.18 -0.64
N SER A 7 2.95 -5.41 -0.17
CA SER A 7 2.30 -6.59 -0.73
C SER A 7 0.93 -6.74 -0.07
N HIS A 8 -0.11 -6.55 -0.87
CA HIS A 8 -1.46 -6.34 -0.38
C HIS A 8 -2.18 -7.65 -0.03
N THR A 9 -2.88 -7.67 1.10
CA THR A 9 -3.94 -8.63 1.42
C THR A 9 -5.28 -7.88 1.33
N TRP A 10 -6.18 -8.34 0.46
CA TRP A 10 -7.44 -7.64 0.17
C TRP A 10 -8.46 -7.85 1.30
N GLY A 11 -8.98 -6.75 1.84
CA GLY A 11 -10.21 -6.74 2.62
C GLY A 11 -11.44 -6.65 1.71
N LEU A 12 -12.59 -6.29 2.28
CA LEU A 12 -13.75 -5.92 1.45
C LEU A 12 -13.47 -4.61 0.70
N ASP A 13 -13.98 -4.46 -0.52
CA ASP A 13 -13.78 -3.25 -1.33
C ASP A 13 -14.19 -1.95 -0.60
N THR A 14 -15.21 -2.03 0.25
CA THR A 14 -15.69 -0.90 1.07
C THR A 14 -14.70 -0.49 2.17
N GLU A 15 -13.81 -1.39 2.55
CA GLU A 15 -12.82 -1.21 3.60
C GLU A 15 -11.48 -0.74 3.05
N GLU A 16 -11.24 -0.89 1.74
CA GLU A 16 -9.98 -0.53 1.11
C GLU A 16 -9.82 0.98 0.92
N PHE A 17 -8.59 1.44 1.13
CA PHE A 17 -8.20 2.83 0.88
C PHE A 17 -7.71 2.97 -0.55
N THR A 18 -8.41 3.78 -1.35
CA THR A 18 -8.23 3.84 -2.80
C THR A 18 -7.48 5.08 -3.27
N PHE A 19 -7.13 5.13 -4.56
CA PHE A 19 -6.56 6.31 -5.21
C PHE A 19 -7.49 7.53 -5.06
N GLU A 20 -8.80 7.35 -5.20
CA GLU A 20 -9.77 8.42 -5.01
C GLU A 20 -9.82 8.94 -3.58
N ASP A 21 -9.68 8.05 -2.59
CA ASP A 21 -9.60 8.46 -1.19
C ASP A 21 -8.36 9.35 -0.96
N MET A 22 -7.23 8.98 -1.55
CA MET A 22 -5.99 9.75 -1.47
C MET A 22 -6.15 11.14 -2.09
N ILE A 23 -6.69 11.22 -3.31
CA ILE A 23 -6.84 12.49 -4.04
C ILE A 23 -7.85 13.41 -3.36
N ASN A 24 -8.94 12.87 -2.83
CA ASN A 24 -9.99 13.66 -2.17
C ASN A 24 -9.69 13.97 -0.70
N GLY A 25 -8.61 13.41 -0.13
CA GLY A 25 -8.32 13.51 1.30
C GLY A 25 -9.40 12.84 2.17
N THR A 26 -10.01 11.77 1.67
CA THR A 26 -11.03 10.99 2.37
C THR A 26 -10.46 9.65 2.82
N GLY A 27 -11.27 8.79 3.45
CA GLY A 27 -10.88 7.40 3.69
C GLY A 27 -9.98 7.14 4.90
N GLU A 28 -9.54 8.16 5.65
CA GLU A 28 -8.74 7.96 6.89
C GLU A 28 -9.43 7.06 7.93
N LYS A 29 -10.77 6.98 7.89
CA LYS A 29 -11.58 6.15 8.79
C LYS A 29 -11.79 4.73 8.26
N LYS A 30 -11.33 4.41 7.05
CA LYS A 30 -11.49 3.08 6.46
C LYS A 30 -10.49 2.11 7.10
N PRO A 31 -10.86 0.85 7.35
CA PRO A 31 -9.93 -0.15 7.88
C PRO A 31 -8.64 -0.30 7.06
N GLY A 32 -8.72 -0.17 5.73
CA GLY A 32 -7.58 -0.24 4.82
C GLY A 32 -6.56 0.89 5.00
N TYR A 33 -6.94 2.02 5.62
CA TYR A 33 -6.01 3.12 5.89
C TYR A 33 -4.91 2.72 6.90
N GLU A 34 -5.24 1.86 7.87
CA GLU A 34 -4.26 1.36 8.83
C GLU A 34 -3.12 0.58 8.14
N LYS A 35 -3.39 -0.10 7.02
CA LYS A 35 -2.37 -0.79 6.22
C LYS A 35 -1.34 0.19 5.66
N ILE A 36 -1.81 1.34 5.15
CA ILE A 36 -0.96 2.40 4.59
C ILE A 36 -0.15 3.05 5.69
N ARG A 37 -0.81 3.38 6.81
CA ARG A 37 -0.15 3.96 7.98
C ARG A 37 0.95 3.05 8.52
N PHE A 38 0.66 1.75 8.67
CA PHE A 38 1.64 0.74 9.06
C PHE A 38 2.82 0.69 8.10
N CYS A 39 2.54 0.62 6.80
CA CYS A 39 3.58 0.58 5.76
C CYS A 39 4.47 1.83 5.81
N GLY A 40 3.87 3.02 5.94
CA GLY A 40 4.59 4.29 6.03
C GLY A 40 5.46 4.38 7.27
N GLU A 41 4.95 3.94 8.42
CA GLU A 41 5.71 3.93 9.67
C GLU A 41 6.88 2.94 9.61
N GLN A 42 6.67 1.73 9.07
CA GLN A 42 7.73 0.75 8.90
C GLN A 42 8.80 1.24 7.90
N ALA A 43 8.37 1.82 6.77
CA ALA A 43 9.27 2.42 5.78
C ALA A 43 10.12 3.53 6.40
N ARG A 44 9.50 4.40 7.22
CA ARG A 44 10.21 5.46 7.95
C ARG A 44 11.26 4.90 8.90
N GLN A 45 10.96 3.83 9.63
CA GLN A 45 11.91 3.14 10.51
C GLN A 45 13.08 2.52 9.73
N ASP A 46 12.82 2.06 8.51
CA ASP A 46 13.83 1.51 7.60
C ASP A 46 14.57 2.59 6.78
N GLY A 47 14.31 3.88 7.04
CA GLY A 47 14.99 5.00 6.37
C GLY A 47 14.49 5.30 4.96
N LEU A 48 13.30 4.81 4.60
CA LEU A 48 12.66 5.02 3.29
C LEU A 48 11.67 6.19 3.37
N GLN A 49 11.77 7.12 2.43
CA GLN A 49 10.89 8.29 2.37
C GLN A 49 9.60 8.05 1.57
N TYR A 50 9.61 7.02 0.73
CA TYR A 50 8.53 6.72 -0.20
C TYR A 50 8.03 5.31 0.03
N ILE A 51 6.72 5.14 -0.07
CA ILE A 51 6.07 3.85 -0.16
C ILE A 51 5.23 3.79 -1.43
N TRP A 52 5.08 2.58 -1.97
CA TRP A 52 4.17 2.29 -3.06
C TRP A 52 3.12 1.28 -2.61
N VAL A 53 1.85 1.59 -2.87
CA VAL A 53 0.70 0.77 -2.54
C VAL A 53 -0.26 0.79 -3.74
N ASP A 54 -0.48 -0.37 -4.35
CA ASP A 54 -1.29 -0.53 -5.57
C ASP A 54 -2.67 0.15 -5.48
N ASN A 55 -3.38 -0.02 -4.38
CA ASN A 55 -4.74 0.50 -4.20
C ASN A 55 -4.83 2.02 -4.28
N CYS A 56 -3.82 2.75 -3.81
CA CYS A 56 -3.83 4.20 -3.76
C CYS A 56 -2.80 4.89 -4.66
N CYS A 57 -1.90 4.13 -5.29
CA CYS A 57 -0.94 4.65 -6.26
C CYS A 57 -1.33 4.42 -7.72
N ILE A 58 -2.34 3.59 -8.00
CA ILE A 58 -2.85 3.35 -9.36
C ILE A 58 -4.26 3.90 -9.49
N ASN A 59 -4.50 4.74 -10.48
CA ASN A 59 -5.85 5.15 -10.86
C ASN A 59 -6.54 4.03 -11.64
N LYS A 60 -7.28 3.17 -10.93
CA LYS A 60 -8.01 2.04 -11.52
C LYS A 60 -9.13 2.44 -12.49
N LYS A 61 -9.55 3.72 -12.51
CA LYS A 61 -10.54 4.23 -13.47
C LYS A 61 -9.92 4.59 -14.83
N ASP A 62 -8.62 4.79 -14.89
CA ASP A 62 -7.88 4.97 -16.14
C ASP A 62 -7.44 3.59 -16.66
N PHE A 63 -8.16 3.09 -17.67
CA PHE A 63 -7.91 1.75 -18.21
C PHE A 63 -6.50 1.60 -18.84
N PRO A 64 -6.02 2.53 -19.68
CA PRO A 64 -4.62 2.54 -20.12
C PRO A 64 -3.61 2.46 -18.96
N GLU A 65 -3.78 3.27 -17.91
CA GLU A 65 -2.91 3.24 -16.74
C GLU A 65 -2.96 1.88 -16.05
N LEU A 66 -4.16 1.35 -15.80
CA LEU A 66 -4.37 0.08 -15.13
C LEU A 66 -3.67 -1.07 -15.88
N VAL A 67 -3.82 -1.14 -17.20
CA VAL A 67 -3.14 -2.17 -18.03
C VAL A 67 -1.63 -2.03 -17.95
N ASN A 68 -1.11 -0.80 -18.05
CA ASN A 68 0.32 -0.55 -17.92
C ASN A 68 0.84 -0.92 -16.53
N ALA A 69 0.07 -0.63 -15.49
CA ALA A 69 0.41 -0.95 -14.12
C ALA A 69 0.49 -2.46 -13.91
N ILE A 70 -0.50 -3.23 -14.37
CA ILE A 70 -0.49 -4.70 -14.30
C ILE A 70 0.76 -5.28 -14.97
N ASN A 71 1.12 -4.78 -16.16
CA ASN A 71 2.32 -5.23 -16.88
C ASN A 71 3.63 -4.81 -16.20
N SER A 72 3.60 -3.76 -15.36
CA SER A 72 4.78 -3.19 -14.70
C SER A 72 4.93 -3.61 -13.24
N MET A 73 3.90 -4.19 -12.62
CA MET A 73 3.90 -4.54 -11.19
C MET A 73 5.11 -5.41 -10.82
N TYR A 74 5.45 -6.40 -11.63
CA TYR A 74 6.61 -7.26 -11.36
C TYR A 74 7.91 -6.45 -11.19
N LEU A 75 8.08 -5.42 -12.02
CA LEU A 75 9.27 -4.57 -12.03
C LEU A 75 9.27 -3.64 -10.81
N TRP A 76 8.11 -3.15 -10.39
CA TRP A 76 7.98 -2.35 -9.16
C TRP A 76 8.29 -3.18 -7.91
N TYR A 77 7.77 -4.41 -7.82
CA TYR A 77 8.14 -5.32 -6.72
C TYR A 77 9.63 -5.67 -6.74
N HIS A 78 10.20 -5.92 -7.92
CA HIS A 78 11.63 -6.24 -8.06
C HIS A 78 12.54 -5.08 -7.62
N ASN A 79 12.16 -3.84 -7.96
CA ASN A 79 12.98 -2.66 -7.70
C ASN A 79 12.73 -2.03 -6.31
N ALA A 80 11.78 -2.53 -5.53
CA ALA A 80 11.51 -2.03 -4.19
C ALA A 80 12.66 -2.38 -3.23
N THR A 81 13.04 -1.44 -2.37
CA THR A 81 14.10 -1.68 -1.37
C THR A 81 13.64 -2.66 -0.30
N ARG A 82 12.35 -2.62 0.04
CA ARG A 82 11.70 -3.47 1.04
C ARG A 82 10.29 -3.79 0.57
N CYS A 83 9.84 -5.00 0.86
CA CYS A 83 8.46 -5.43 0.66
C CYS A 83 7.85 -5.72 2.03
N TYR A 84 6.78 -5.00 2.35
CA TYR A 84 6.04 -5.14 3.60
C TYR A 84 4.76 -5.93 3.39
N VAL A 85 4.36 -6.69 4.39
CA VAL A 85 3.11 -7.45 4.39
C VAL A 85 2.35 -7.09 5.66
N TYR A 86 1.09 -6.71 5.53
CA TYR A 86 0.20 -6.47 6.66
C TYR A 86 -0.79 -7.62 6.81
N LEU A 87 -0.73 -8.31 7.96
CA LEU A 87 -1.58 -9.45 8.29
C LEU A 87 -2.51 -9.04 9.44
N SER A 88 -3.73 -8.60 9.10
CA SER A 88 -4.70 -8.08 10.07
C SER A 88 -5.23 -9.12 11.05
N ASP A 89 -5.21 -10.39 10.65
CA ASP A 89 -5.71 -11.54 11.39
C ASP A 89 -4.67 -12.15 12.35
N VAL A 90 -3.42 -11.65 12.32
CA VAL A 90 -2.33 -12.16 13.15
C VAL A 90 -2.12 -11.26 14.37
N SER A 91 -2.46 -11.76 15.55
CA SER A 91 -2.10 -11.11 16.81
C SER A 91 -0.72 -11.58 17.27
N THR A 92 0.23 -10.65 17.42
CA THR A 92 1.51 -10.92 18.08
C THR A 92 1.43 -10.52 19.55
N LYS A 93 1.89 -11.39 20.46
CA LYS A 93 2.13 -10.97 21.86
C LYS A 93 3.14 -9.83 21.83
N LYS A 94 2.83 -8.69 22.46
CA LYS A 94 3.79 -7.59 22.63
C LYS A 94 5.05 -8.17 23.27
N LYS A 95 6.22 -7.96 22.65
CA LYS A 95 7.50 -8.16 23.35
C LYS A 95 7.59 -7.05 24.41
N GLU A 96 7.61 -7.47 25.66
CA GLU A 96 7.90 -6.65 26.84
C GLU A 96 9.31 -6.06 26.77
#